data_AF-A0A9W6SGW6-F1
#
_entry.id   AF-A0A9W6SGW6-F1
#
_cell.length_a   1.000
_cell.length_b   1.000
_cell.length_c   1.000
_cell.angle_alpha   90.00
_cell.angle_beta   90.00
_cell.angle_gamma   90.00
#
_symmetry.space_group_name_H-M   'P 1'
#
loop_
_entity.id
_entity.type
_entity.pdbx_description
1 polymer ?
#
loop_
_entity_poly.entity_id
_entity_poly.type
_entity_poly.pdbx_seq_one_letter_code
_entity_poly.pdbx_strand_id
1 'polypeptide(L)'
;MSVEDLLSGVFRRINRRYDWHQLPLPAALLNLDALRVDLRRENLHDTFAAGGERPRAAGTLCPYRSPDGSGYDAADVDMGRSGTRFDRNSPLAMTYPDEERLLTPSPREVSRALLRRERFLPATTLNLLAAAWIQFQNHDWFSHGDNHKASPIEVPLAAGDDWHESPMRVRRTRTDPLAHTDGSAPPTFENTVTHWWDGSQIYGSTAARLRELRAFEDGKLIVEGGRLPDETAPGLSGIDLTGFGDNYWVGLSLLHHLFVLEHNAICDRLRRHYPSWDDQRLFDTARLVNAAVMAKIHTVEWTPALLNCASLRVGMAANWWGVAGRYIREHYGRISSSEMISGILGSATEHHGAPFSMTEEFVTCYRLHPLIRDDYPVRSWRTGELLDTLGFDAVQAAATRPAVDAYGLPNLLYSFGTCHPGAITLHNHPNALRDLARLSGERVDLGAVDVLRDRERGVPRYRDFRRMLRMKPVDVFGDLSPDAATVSLIREVYGGDLSAVDTMIGMYAEPKPKGFAIADTSFRIFILMASRRLKSDRFFTVDYRPEIYTPEGLEWVDRTGMAEVLCRHFPELAPALDGVANPFFPWNGTPRP
;
A
#
# COMPACT_ATOMS: atom_id res chain seq x y z
N MET A 1 23.29 24.05 15.65
CA MET A 1 21.84 23.74 15.57
C MET A 1 21.41 24.09 14.17
N SER A 2 20.99 23.11 13.36
CA SER A 2 20.53 23.39 12.00
C SER A 2 19.19 24.15 12.02
N VAL A 3 18.80 24.74 10.89
CA VAL A 3 17.45 25.34 10.75
C VAL A 3 16.37 24.30 11.00
N GLU A 4 16.59 23.07 10.55
CA GLU A 4 15.71 21.93 10.77
C GLU A 4 15.57 21.59 12.26
N ASP A 5 16.68 21.54 13.01
CA ASP A 5 16.63 21.29 14.46
C ASP A 5 15.82 22.36 15.21
N LEU A 6 15.93 23.62 14.79
CA LEU A 6 15.18 24.73 15.36
C LEU A 6 13.68 24.59 15.04
N LEU A 7 13.33 24.31 13.78
CA LEU A 7 11.94 24.09 13.35
C LEU A 7 11.31 22.90 14.07
N SER A 8 12.01 21.77 14.14
CA SER A 8 11.60 20.60 14.93
C SER A 8 11.37 20.94 16.40
N GLY A 9 12.28 21.70 17.03
CA GLY A 9 12.12 22.14 18.42
C GLY A 9 10.89 23.02 18.65
N VAL A 10 10.61 23.94 17.73
CA VAL A 10 9.43 24.82 17.76
C VAL A 10 8.15 24.02 17.59
N PHE A 11 8.06 23.20 16.54
CA PHE A 11 6.85 22.42 16.27
C PHE A 11 6.60 21.33 17.31
N ARG A 12 7.64 20.74 17.92
CA ARG A 12 7.47 19.84 19.08
C ARG A 12 6.75 20.52 20.25
N ARG A 13 6.94 21.84 20.45
CA ARG A 13 6.20 22.58 21.49
C ARG A 13 4.77 22.90 21.04
N ILE A 14 4.58 23.33 19.80
CA ILE A 14 3.26 23.64 19.23
C ILE A 14 2.36 22.39 19.23
N ASN A 15 2.91 21.24 18.83
CA ASN A 15 2.21 19.96 18.70
C ASN A 15 1.69 19.41 20.04
N ARG A 16 2.15 19.94 21.18
CA ARG A 16 1.56 19.62 22.50
C ARG A 16 0.16 20.21 22.66
N ARG A 17 -0.14 21.34 22.00
CA ARG A 17 -1.41 22.05 22.16
C ARG A 17 -2.32 21.96 20.94
N TYR A 18 -1.75 22.00 19.75
CA TYR A 18 -2.46 22.01 18.48
C TYR A 18 -1.94 20.91 17.57
N ASP A 19 -2.83 20.17 16.93
CA ASP A 19 -2.41 19.20 15.91
C ASP A 19 -2.03 19.94 14.63
N TRP A 20 -1.10 19.39 13.85
CA TRP A 20 -0.53 20.07 12.68
C TRP A 20 -1.61 20.50 11.67
N HIS A 21 -2.66 19.70 11.52
CA HIS A 21 -3.78 19.96 10.61
C HIS A 21 -4.75 21.04 11.11
N GLN A 22 -4.58 21.55 12.33
CA GLN A 22 -5.32 22.69 12.87
C GLN A 22 -4.62 24.03 12.58
N LEU A 23 -3.37 23.99 12.11
CA LEU A 23 -2.58 25.18 11.81
C LEU A 23 -2.96 25.78 10.44
N PRO A 24 -2.76 27.10 10.24
CA PRO A 24 -2.85 27.71 8.91
C PRO A 24 -1.89 27.04 7.93
N LEU A 25 -2.26 27.01 6.64
CA LEU A 25 -1.58 26.24 5.61
C LEU A 25 -0.04 26.36 5.60
N PRO A 26 0.58 27.56 5.62
CA PRO A 26 2.05 27.65 5.64
C PRO A 26 2.69 27.00 6.86
N ALA A 27 2.10 27.20 8.05
CA ALA A 27 2.57 26.59 9.28
C ALA A 27 2.35 25.08 9.30
N ALA A 28 1.24 24.59 8.73
CA ALA A 28 0.97 23.16 8.58
C ALA A 28 2.01 22.48 7.68
N LEU A 29 2.40 23.10 6.56
CA LEU A 29 3.43 22.58 5.65
C LEU A 29 4.80 22.50 6.32
N LEU A 30 5.21 23.57 7.01
CA LEU A 30 6.46 23.58 7.78
C LEU A 30 6.46 22.55 8.92
N ASN A 31 5.30 22.32 9.56
CA ASN A 31 5.16 21.30 10.58
C ASN A 31 5.28 19.89 9.99
N LEU A 32 4.67 19.62 8.83
CA LEU A 32 4.81 18.33 8.13
C LEU A 32 6.28 18.03 7.76
N ASP A 33 7.03 19.05 7.35
CA ASP A 33 8.47 18.93 7.10
C ASP A 33 9.25 18.61 8.39
N ALA A 34 9.01 19.38 9.47
CA ALA A 34 9.62 19.12 10.77
C ALA A 34 9.30 17.71 11.32
N LEU A 35 8.05 17.26 11.15
CA LEU A 35 7.63 15.90 11.51
C LEU A 35 8.38 14.84 10.70
N ARG A 36 8.58 15.05 9.40
CA ARG A 36 9.35 14.14 8.55
C ARG A 36 10.80 14.04 9.01
N VAL A 37 11.43 15.17 9.34
CA VAL A 37 12.81 15.20 9.87
C VAL A 37 12.89 14.43 11.19
N ASP A 38 12.00 14.70 12.13
CA ASP A 38 11.97 14.01 13.42
C ASP A 38 11.75 12.49 13.24
N LEU A 39 10.82 12.08 12.37
CA LEU A 39 10.54 10.68 12.06
C LEU A 39 11.73 9.97 11.39
N ARG A 40 12.44 10.63 10.46
CA ARG A 40 13.65 10.06 9.83
C ARG A 40 14.77 9.81 10.84
N ARG A 41 14.87 10.66 11.86
CA ARG A 41 15.89 10.56 12.90
C ARG A 41 15.57 9.48 13.94
N GLU A 42 14.29 9.34 14.29
CA GLU A 42 13.88 8.61 15.49
C GLU A 42 13.06 7.33 15.20
N ASN A 43 12.75 7.00 13.93
CA ASN A 43 11.86 5.88 13.56
C ASN A 43 12.34 5.08 12.35
N LEU A 44 13.64 5.00 12.14
CA LEU A 44 14.24 4.10 11.16
C LEU A 44 15.19 3.19 11.90
N HIS A 45 14.77 1.95 12.15
CA HIS A 45 15.53 0.99 12.94
C HIS A 45 15.84 -0.25 12.11
N ASP A 46 17.11 -0.38 11.78
CA ASP A 46 17.70 -1.51 11.07
C ASP A 46 17.64 -2.79 11.92
N THR A 47 16.99 -3.83 11.39
CA THR A 47 16.87 -5.14 12.04
C THR A 47 18.06 -6.05 11.77
N PHE A 48 19.04 -5.62 10.97
CA PHE A 48 20.26 -6.37 10.72
C PHE A 48 21.03 -6.70 12.00
N ALA A 49 20.96 -5.83 13.03
CA ALA A 49 21.57 -6.07 14.34
C ALA A 49 20.89 -7.19 15.16
N ALA A 50 19.67 -7.60 14.80
CA ALA A 50 19.09 -8.85 15.29
C ALA A 50 19.83 -10.09 14.73
N GLY A 51 20.69 -9.87 13.73
CA GLY A 51 21.69 -10.76 13.13
C GLY A 51 21.11 -11.91 12.30
N GLY A 52 21.94 -12.76 11.69
CA GLY A 52 21.51 -13.95 10.92
C GLY A 52 21.08 -13.63 9.49
N GLU A 53 20.84 -12.36 9.19
CA GLU A 53 20.61 -11.88 7.84
C GLU A 53 21.83 -12.09 6.94
N ARG A 54 21.60 -12.07 5.63
CA ARG A 54 22.67 -12.12 4.63
C ARG A 54 23.68 -10.99 4.88
N PRO A 55 24.99 -11.28 4.93
CA PRO A 55 25.99 -10.23 5.08
C PRO A 55 25.84 -9.16 4.00
N ARG A 56 25.87 -7.88 4.40
CA ARG A 56 25.89 -6.77 3.45
C ARG A 56 27.12 -6.86 2.57
N ALA A 57 26.91 -6.81 1.26
CA ALA A 57 27.96 -6.94 0.28
C ALA A 57 27.94 -5.76 -0.69
N ALA A 58 29.09 -5.15 -0.91
CA ALA A 58 29.26 -4.16 -1.96
C ALA A 58 29.28 -4.83 -3.33
N GLY A 59 28.85 -4.09 -4.37
CA GLY A 59 28.86 -4.63 -5.73
C GLY A 59 28.50 -3.60 -6.80
N THR A 60 28.33 -4.10 -8.02
CA THR A 60 28.02 -3.26 -9.18
C THR A 60 26.51 -3.03 -9.26
N LEU A 61 26.14 -1.80 -9.54
CA LEU A 61 24.76 -1.40 -9.66
C LEU A 61 24.12 -1.92 -10.95
N CYS A 62 22.88 -2.38 -10.85
CA CYS A 62 22.08 -2.74 -12.02
C CYS A 62 21.63 -1.48 -12.77
N PRO A 63 21.82 -1.38 -14.10
CA PRO A 63 21.37 -0.22 -14.88
C PRO A 63 19.86 -0.24 -15.18
N TYR A 64 19.13 -1.22 -14.66
CA TYR A 64 17.69 -1.45 -14.81
C TYR A 64 17.11 -1.98 -13.49
N ARG A 65 15.78 -2.00 -13.38
CA ARG A 65 15.09 -2.63 -12.24
C ARG A 65 15.21 -4.16 -12.34
N SER A 66 16.04 -4.74 -11.48
CA SER A 66 16.31 -6.18 -11.46
C SER A 66 15.05 -6.98 -11.06
N PRO A 67 14.92 -8.26 -11.45
CA PRO A 67 13.71 -9.04 -11.16
C PRO A 67 13.45 -9.27 -9.67
N ASP A 68 14.50 -9.33 -8.85
CA ASP A 68 14.40 -9.59 -7.41
C ASP A 68 14.71 -8.35 -6.55
N GLY A 69 14.91 -7.18 -7.17
CA GLY A 69 15.19 -5.93 -6.46
C GLY A 69 16.63 -5.78 -5.95
N SER A 70 17.55 -6.66 -6.36
CA SER A 70 18.98 -6.53 -6.04
C SER A 70 19.71 -5.47 -6.86
N GLY A 71 20.86 -5.00 -6.35
CA GLY A 71 21.82 -4.17 -7.08
C GLY A 71 21.45 -2.69 -7.17
N TYR A 72 20.64 -2.17 -6.24
CA TYR A 72 20.21 -0.76 -6.26
C TYR A 72 21.11 0.15 -5.43
N ASP A 73 21.88 -0.41 -4.51
CA ASP A 73 22.89 0.29 -3.74
C ASP A 73 24.26 -0.40 -3.84
N ALA A 74 25.31 0.41 -3.90
CA ALA A 74 26.66 -0.08 -4.17
C ALA A 74 27.35 -0.63 -2.92
N ALA A 75 26.92 -0.21 -1.74
CA ALA A 75 27.41 -0.70 -0.45
C ALA A 75 26.63 -1.94 0.02
N ASP A 76 25.39 -2.10 -0.41
CA ASP A 76 24.55 -3.27 -0.10
C ASP A 76 23.70 -3.70 -1.32
N VAL A 77 24.20 -4.68 -2.07
CA VAL A 77 23.52 -5.21 -3.26
C VAL A 77 22.23 -5.96 -2.96
N ASP A 78 22.01 -6.42 -1.73
CA ASP A 78 20.80 -7.12 -1.33
C ASP A 78 19.76 -6.17 -0.71
N MET A 79 20.09 -4.88 -0.53
CA MET A 79 19.14 -3.91 0.05
C MET A 79 17.85 -3.84 -0.77
N GLY A 80 16.72 -4.04 -0.07
CA GLY A 80 15.39 -4.05 -0.66
C GLY A 80 15.07 -5.23 -1.58
N ARG A 81 15.98 -6.20 -1.71
CA ARG A 81 15.78 -7.43 -2.48
C ARG A 81 14.69 -8.31 -1.86
N SER A 82 13.92 -9.01 -2.67
CA SER A 82 13.00 -10.05 -2.18
C SER A 82 13.75 -11.11 -1.37
N GLY A 83 13.20 -11.48 -0.22
CA GLY A 83 13.83 -12.39 0.72
C GLY A 83 14.74 -11.72 1.76
N THR A 84 14.71 -10.38 1.86
CA THR A 84 15.35 -9.63 2.95
C THR A 84 14.31 -9.17 3.98
N ARG A 85 14.76 -8.79 5.17
CA ARG A 85 13.88 -8.55 6.31
C ARG A 85 13.06 -7.27 6.20
N PHE A 86 11.93 -7.27 6.90
CA PHE A 86 11.27 -6.03 7.30
C PHE A 86 12.05 -5.36 8.43
N ASP A 87 12.28 -4.05 8.30
CA ASP A 87 12.76 -3.25 9.41
C ASP A 87 11.62 -2.75 10.30
N ARG A 88 11.95 -1.88 11.25
CA ARG A 88 10.99 -1.32 12.20
C ARG A 88 10.99 0.21 12.14
N ASN A 89 9.79 0.78 12.28
CA ASN A 89 9.62 2.17 12.69
C ASN A 89 9.55 2.34 14.20
N SER A 90 9.26 1.25 14.93
CA SER A 90 9.36 1.23 16.39
C SER A 90 10.80 0.93 16.82
N PRO A 91 11.26 1.51 17.94
CA PRO A 91 12.51 1.08 18.56
C PRO A 91 12.50 -0.42 18.83
N LEU A 92 13.58 -1.13 18.51
CA LEU A 92 13.65 -2.61 18.61
C LEU A 92 13.32 -3.16 20.00
N ALA A 93 13.60 -2.40 21.06
CA ALA A 93 13.24 -2.76 22.43
C ALA A 93 11.72 -2.85 22.68
N MET A 94 10.90 -2.26 21.80
CA MET A 94 9.44 -2.29 21.85
C MET A 94 8.82 -3.36 20.95
N THR A 95 9.63 -4.11 20.18
CA THR A 95 9.12 -4.99 19.11
C THR A 95 9.09 -6.47 19.48
N TYR A 96 8.99 -6.77 20.77
CA TYR A 96 8.81 -8.13 21.26
C TYR A 96 7.32 -8.47 21.31
N PRO A 97 6.90 -9.66 20.83
CA PRO A 97 5.55 -10.14 21.06
C PRO A 97 5.27 -10.28 22.55
N ASP A 98 4.09 -9.82 22.97
CA ASP A 98 3.59 -10.06 24.32
C ASP A 98 2.94 -11.45 24.34
N GLU A 99 3.74 -12.48 24.61
CA GLU A 99 3.29 -13.88 24.59
C GLU A 99 2.14 -14.16 25.56
N GLU A 100 2.14 -13.48 26.72
CA GLU A 100 1.08 -13.62 27.74
C GLU A 100 -0.25 -13.02 27.28
N ARG A 101 -0.21 -11.91 26.53
CA ARG A 101 -1.39 -11.22 26.00
C ARG A 101 -1.60 -11.40 24.50
N LEU A 102 -1.00 -12.44 23.89
CA LEU A 102 -1.14 -12.73 22.47
C LEU A 102 -2.61 -12.96 22.09
N LEU A 103 -3.34 -13.68 22.94
CA LEU A 103 -4.76 -14.00 22.75
C LEU A 103 -5.71 -13.17 23.62
N THR A 104 -5.21 -12.10 24.28
CA THR A 104 -5.99 -11.32 25.24
C THR A 104 -6.07 -9.84 24.84
N PRO A 105 -7.28 -9.29 24.61
CA PRO A 105 -8.55 -10.01 24.49
C PRO A 105 -8.57 -10.91 23.26
N SER A 106 -9.55 -11.83 23.17
CA SER A 106 -9.63 -12.79 22.06
C SER A 106 -9.65 -12.05 20.71
N PRO A 107 -8.74 -12.36 19.76
CA PRO A 107 -8.78 -11.75 18.43
C PRO A 107 -10.13 -11.96 17.72
N ARG A 108 -10.77 -13.11 17.96
CA ARG A 108 -12.11 -13.41 17.45
C ARG A 108 -13.18 -12.50 18.06
N GLU A 109 -13.11 -12.25 19.36
CA GLU A 109 -14.02 -11.32 20.04
C GLU A 109 -13.85 -9.89 19.52
N VAL A 110 -12.61 -9.43 19.32
CA VAL A 110 -12.33 -8.13 18.70
C VAL A 110 -12.93 -8.05 17.28
N SER A 111 -12.77 -9.09 16.46
CA SER A 111 -13.39 -9.16 15.12
C SER A 111 -14.92 -9.07 15.17
N ARG A 112 -15.55 -9.83 16.08
CA ARG A 112 -17.02 -9.89 16.21
C ARG A 112 -17.62 -8.60 16.78
N ALA A 113 -17.00 -8.04 17.80
CA ALA A 113 -17.56 -6.91 18.54
C ALA A 113 -17.21 -5.55 17.92
N LEU A 114 -15.97 -5.37 17.46
CA LEU A 114 -15.46 -4.05 17.06
C LEU A 114 -15.31 -3.88 15.54
N LEU A 115 -15.09 -4.98 14.80
CA LEU A 115 -14.82 -4.89 13.36
C LEU A 115 -16.05 -5.18 12.50
N ARG A 116 -16.88 -6.16 12.88
CA ARG A 116 -18.07 -6.62 12.15
C ARG A 116 -18.84 -5.47 11.52
N ARG A 117 -19.01 -5.50 10.19
CA ARG A 117 -19.92 -4.61 9.49
C ARG A 117 -21.38 -4.95 9.82
N GLU A 118 -22.03 -4.05 10.53
CA GLU A 118 -23.47 -4.10 10.79
C GLU A 118 -24.27 -3.45 9.66
N ARG A 119 -23.76 -2.34 9.15
CA ARG A 119 -24.28 -1.62 7.98
C ARG A 119 -23.11 -1.10 7.17
N PHE A 120 -23.26 -1.05 5.85
CA PHE A 120 -22.23 -0.49 4.99
C PHE A 120 -22.12 1.03 5.21
N LEU A 121 -20.95 1.48 5.67
CA LEU A 121 -20.63 2.90 5.76
C LEU A 121 -19.74 3.28 4.56
N PRO A 122 -20.23 4.04 3.57
CA PRO A 122 -19.44 4.41 2.40
C PRO A 122 -18.37 5.46 2.72
N ALA A 123 -17.19 5.33 2.13
CA ALA A 123 -16.21 6.41 1.99
C ALA A 123 -16.61 7.30 0.81
N THR A 124 -17.54 8.23 1.03
CA THR A 124 -18.18 9.01 -0.06
C THR A 124 -17.24 9.92 -0.86
N THR A 125 -16.04 10.19 -0.35
CA THR A 125 -15.02 10.98 -1.07
C THR A 125 -14.18 10.15 -2.04
N LEU A 126 -14.31 8.82 -2.02
CA LEU A 126 -13.52 7.90 -2.84
C LEU A 126 -14.43 7.06 -3.71
N ASN A 127 -13.88 6.60 -4.83
CA ASN A 127 -14.45 5.50 -5.61
C ASN A 127 -13.77 4.17 -5.28
N LEU A 128 -14.35 3.07 -5.74
CA LEU A 128 -13.89 1.71 -5.44
C LEU A 128 -12.56 1.39 -6.15
N LEU A 129 -12.20 2.10 -7.24
CA LEU A 129 -10.85 2.01 -7.82
C LEU A 129 -9.77 2.37 -6.79
N ALA A 130 -10.04 3.31 -5.86
CA ALA A 130 -9.08 3.64 -4.80
C ALA A 130 -8.79 2.45 -3.87
N ALA A 131 -9.77 1.57 -3.64
CA ALA A 131 -9.61 0.35 -2.85
C ALA A 131 -8.83 -0.73 -3.61
N ALA A 132 -9.14 -0.93 -4.89
CA ALA A 132 -8.38 -1.83 -5.75
C ALA A 132 -6.92 -1.38 -5.88
N TRP A 133 -6.69 -0.08 -6.08
CA TRP A 133 -5.37 0.52 -6.23
C TRP A 133 -4.48 0.26 -5.02
N ILE A 134 -5.01 0.41 -3.81
CA ILE A 134 -4.17 0.25 -2.64
C ILE A 134 -3.76 -1.20 -2.38
N GLN A 135 -4.63 -2.16 -2.67
CA GLN A 135 -4.23 -3.56 -2.64
C GLN A 135 -3.21 -3.87 -3.74
N PHE A 136 -3.45 -3.39 -4.97
CA PHE A 136 -2.52 -3.53 -6.08
C PHE A 136 -1.12 -3.02 -5.74
N GLN A 137 -1.03 -1.86 -5.07
CA GLN A 137 0.23 -1.31 -4.59
C GLN A 137 0.83 -2.10 -3.42
N ASN A 138 0.04 -2.64 -2.49
CA ASN A 138 0.57 -3.46 -1.40
C ASN A 138 1.28 -4.72 -1.94
N HIS A 139 0.75 -5.34 -3.00
CA HIS A 139 1.40 -6.48 -3.66
C HIS A 139 2.74 -6.14 -4.34
N ASP A 140 3.05 -4.85 -4.53
CA ASP A 140 4.37 -4.38 -4.99
C ASP A 140 5.38 -4.31 -3.84
N TRP A 141 4.91 -3.93 -2.65
CA TRP A 141 5.79 -3.46 -1.57
C TRP A 141 6.10 -4.52 -0.53
N PHE A 142 5.11 -5.34 -0.17
CA PHE A 142 5.28 -6.26 0.96
C PHE A 142 4.41 -7.51 0.88
N SER A 143 4.99 -8.62 1.33
CA SER A 143 4.30 -9.85 1.64
C SER A 143 5.13 -10.65 2.63
N HIS A 144 4.47 -11.22 3.64
CA HIS A 144 5.09 -12.20 4.55
C HIS A 144 5.10 -13.62 3.96
N GLY A 145 4.61 -13.79 2.73
CA GLY A 145 4.47 -15.07 2.06
C GLY A 145 3.50 -16.03 2.74
N ASP A 146 3.65 -17.31 2.40
CA ASP A 146 2.83 -18.37 2.97
C ASP A 146 3.13 -18.61 4.45
N ASN A 147 2.09 -18.56 5.26
CA ASN A 147 2.15 -18.85 6.69
C ASN A 147 2.49 -20.32 6.97
N HIS A 148 3.15 -20.58 8.10
CA HIS A 148 3.53 -21.93 8.53
C HIS A 148 2.29 -22.80 8.77
N LYS A 149 2.22 -23.95 8.08
CA LYS A 149 1.09 -24.89 8.17
C LYS A 149 1.10 -25.69 9.49
N ALA A 150 2.28 -25.97 10.03
CA ALA A 150 2.43 -26.72 11.28
C ALA A 150 2.18 -25.81 12.50
N SER A 151 1.66 -26.39 13.58
CA SER A 151 1.47 -25.73 14.88
C SER A 151 0.75 -24.37 14.80
N PRO A 152 -0.48 -24.32 14.26
CA PRO A 152 -1.26 -23.08 14.21
C PRO A 152 -1.51 -22.52 15.61
N ILE A 153 -1.74 -21.21 15.69
CA ILE A 153 -2.26 -20.57 16.89
C ILE A 153 -3.71 -20.99 17.05
N GLU A 154 -4.02 -21.66 18.16
CA GLU A 154 -5.38 -22.04 18.52
C GLU A 154 -6.03 -20.90 19.30
N VAL A 155 -7.05 -20.27 18.71
CA VAL A 155 -7.82 -19.19 19.31
C VAL A 155 -9.09 -19.80 19.92
N PRO A 156 -9.23 -19.80 21.27
CA PRO A 156 -10.44 -20.27 21.92
C PRO A 156 -11.65 -19.47 21.48
N LEU A 157 -12.77 -20.18 21.30
CA LEU A 157 -14.04 -19.58 20.91
C LEU A 157 -14.98 -19.49 22.10
N ALA A 158 -15.77 -18.42 22.15
CA ALA A 158 -16.84 -18.27 23.12
C ALA A 158 -17.93 -19.33 22.89
N ALA A 159 -18.68 -19.66 23.94
CA ALA A 159 -19.81 -20.60 23.82
C ALA A 159 -20.84 -20.06 22.80
N GLY A 160 -21.18 -20.88 21.80
CA GLY A 160 -22.12 -20.50 20.74
C GLY A 160 -21.54 -19.61 19.63
N ASP A 161 -20.22 -19.47 19.53
CA ASP A 161 -19.59 -18.85 18.35
C ASP A 161 -19.96 -19.62 17.07
N ASP A 162 -20.15 -18.89 15.97
CA ASP A 162 -20.59 -19.41 14.67
C ASP A 162 -19.42 -19.84 13.75
N TRP A 163 -18.18 -19.81 14.25
CA TRP A 163 -17.02 -20.27 13.50
C TRP A 163 -17.09 -21.79 13.25
N HIS A 164 -16.63 -22.21 12.07
CA HIS A 164 -16.82 -23.56 11.55
C HIS A 164 -16.00 -24.65 12.24
N GLU A 165 -14.97 -24.26 13.00
CA GLU A 165 -14.08 -25.15 13.76
C GLU A 165 -13.89 -24.61 15.18
N SER A 166 -13.63 -25.47 16.17
CA SER A 166 -13.36 -25.05 17.54
C SER A 166 -12.21 -25.87 18.14
N PRO A 167 -11.10 -25.26 18.56
CA PRO A 167 -10.79 -23.82 18.48
C PRO A 167 -10.60 -23.32 17.04
N MET A 168 -10.69 -22.00 16.82
CA MET A 168 -10.29 -21.40 15.54
C MET A 168 -8.78 -21.52 15.35
N ARG A 169 -8.32 -21.92 14.17
CA ARG A 169 -6.91 -22.14 13.88
C ARG A 169 -6.37 -21.07 12.94
N VAL A 170 -5.38 -20.31 13.43
CA VAL A 170 -4.67 -19.32 12.62
C VAL A 170 -3.24 -19.80 12.40
N ARG A 171 -2.85 -20.05 11.15
CA ARG A 171 -1.46 -20.40 10.80
C ARG A 171 -0.49 -19.33 11.30
N ARG A 172 0.74 -19.67 11.65
CA ARG A 172 1.73 -18.70 12.16
C ARG A 172 2.38 -17.91 11.03
N THR A 173 2.75 -16.66 11.28
CA THR A 173 3.56 -15.90 10.32
C THR A 173 4.83 -16.68 10.04
N ARG A 174 5.22 -16.76 8.77
CA ARG A 174 6.50 -17.34 8.38
C ARG A 174 7.63 -16.54 9.03
N THR A 175 8.35 -17.17 9.95
CA THR A 175 9.58 -16.61 10.51
C THR A 175 10.64 -16.49 9.42
N ASP A 176 11.57 -15.54 9.59
CA ASP A 176 12.75 -15.47 8.75
C ASP A 176 13.51 -16.82 8.75
N PRO A 177 13.77 -17.44 7.58
CA PRO A 177 14.50 -18.71 7.49
C PRO A 177 15.97 -18.61 7.91
N LEU A 178 16.54 -17.40 7.95
CA LEU A 178 17.93 -17.15 8.33
C LEU A 178 18.09 -16.77 9.82
N ALA A 179 17.15 -17.21 10.66
CA ALA A 179 16.99 -16.75 12.04
C ALA A 179 18.20 -16.94 12.96
N HIS A 180 18.29 -16.01 13.92
CA HIS A 180 19.09 -16.13 15.14
C HIS A 180 18.68 -17.28 16.03
N THR A 181 19.69 -17.80 16.71
CA THR A 181 19.65 -18.96 17.61
C THR A 181 19.55 -18.60 19.10
N ASP A 182 19.30 -17.33 19.47
CA ASP A 182 19.01 -16.98 20.87
C ASP A 182 17.95 -15.88 21.05
N GLY A 183 17.31 -15.87 22.21
CA GLY A 183 16.17 -14.98 22.53
C GLY A 183 16.54 -13.55 22.94
N SER A 184 17.75 -13.07 22.63
CA SER A 184 18.19 -11.72 23.03
C SER A 184 17.70 -10.61 22.08
N ALA A 185 17.26 -10.95 20.87
CA ALA A 185 16.76 -10.01 19.87
C ALA A 185 15.25 -10.21 19.59
N PRO A 186 14.51 -9.17 19.14
CA PRO A 186 13.12 -9.32 18.74
C PRO A 186 13.00 -10.19 17.48
N PRO A 187 11.84 -10.85 17.26
CA PRO A 187 11.63 -11.64 16.06
C PRO A 187 11.62 -10.77 14.80
N THR A 188 12.20 -11.33 13.74
CA THR A 188 12.26 -10.74 12.40
C THR A 188 11.49 -11.60 11.41
N PHE A 189 11.03 -10.96 10.33
CA PHE A 189 10.24 -11.58 9.29
C PHE A 189 10.78 -11.18 7.92
N GLU A 190 10.74 -12.12 7.00
CA GLU A 190 11.19 -11.93 5.61
C GLU A 190 10.07 -11.27 4.79
N ASN A 191 10.42 -10.30 3.95
CA ASN A 191 9.56 -9.83 2.88
C ASN A 191 9.79 -10.72 1.64
N THR A 192 8.76 -11.43 1.19
CA THR A 192 8.87 -12.36 0.05
C THR A 192 8.71 -11.67 -1.31
N VAL A 193 8.40 -10.38 -1.33
CA VAL A 193 8.44 -9.52 -2.52
C VAL A 193 9.54 -8.47 -2.37
N THR A 194 9.84 -7.73 -3.43
CA THR A 194 10.81 -6.64 -3.35
C THR A 194 10.27 -5.53 -2.44
N HIS A 195 11.14 -4.85 -1.70
CA HIS A 195 10.73 -3.69 -0.87
C HIS A 195 10.57 -2.41 -1.69
N TRP A 196 11.14 -2.42 -2.90
CA TRP A 196 11.17 -1.29 -3.81
C TRP A 196 9.80 -1.02 -4.41
N TRP A 197 9.66 0.20 -4.94
CA TRP A 197 8.48 0.54 -5.73
C TRP A 197 8.80 0.32 -7.22
N ASP A 198 8.89 -0.95 -7.60
CA ASP A 198 9.48 -1.39 -8.87
C ASP A 198 8.47 -2.05 -9.83
N GLY A 199 7.20 -2.12 -9.43
CA GLY A 199 6.11 -2.72 -10.20
C GLY A 199 6.06 -4.24 -10.06
N SER A 200 6.60 -4.83 -8.99
CA SER A 200 6.72 -6.28 -8.81
C SER A 200 5.37 -7.00 -8.81
N GLN A 201 4.26 -6.31 -8.53
CA GLN A 201 2.91 -6.84 -8.71
C GLN A 201 2.58 -7.16 -10.18
N ILE A 202 3.18 -6.42 -11.13
CA ILE A 202 3.07 -6.69 -12.58
C ILE A 202 4.19 -7.63 -13.04
N TYR A 203 5.42 -7.43 -12.57
CA TYR A 203 6.63 -8.04 -13.14
C TYR A 203 7.13 -9.28 -12.39
N GLY A 204 6.55 -9.58 -11.23
CA GLY A 204 7.04 -10.58 -10.30
C GLY A 204 8.25 -10.09 -9.48
N SER A 205 8.52 -10.80 -8.38
CA SER A 205 9.68 -10.56 -7.50
C SER A 205 10.82 -11.56 -7.71
N THR A 206 10.77 -12.37 -8.78
CA THR A 206 11.86 -13.30 -9.12
C THR A 206 12.08 -13.34 -10.63
N ALA A 207 13.30 -13.68 -11.03
CA ALA A 207 13.60 -13.88 -12.45
C ALA A 207 12.78 -15.01 -13.07
N ALA A 208 12.42 -16.04 -12.30
CA ALA A 208 11.57 -17.13 -12.78
C ALA A 208 10.16 -16.65 -13.11
N ARG A 209 9.50 -15.98 -12.16
CA ARG A 209 8.15 -15.43 -12.37
C ARG A 209 8.14 -14.40 -13.49
N LEU A 210 9.15 -13.52 -13.56
CA LEU A 210 9.23 -12.54 -14.66
C LEU A 210 9.28 -13.21 -16.04
N ARG A 211 10.01 -14.32 -16.19
CA ARG A 211 10.08 -15.03 -17.48
C ARG A 211 8.72 -15.58 -17.91
N GLU A 212 7.87 -16.01 -16.98
CA GLU A 212 6.52 -16.51 -17.28
C GLU A 212 5.59 -15.41 -17.80
N LEU A 213 5.88 -14.14 -17.47
CA LEU A 213 5.05 -12.99 -17.78
C LEU A 213 5.43 -12.29 -19.11
N ARG A 214 6.64 -12.57 -19.62
CA ARG A 214 7.21 -11.90 -20.79
C ARG A 214 6.87 -12.61 -22.08
N ALA A 215 6.53 -11.83 -23.11
CA ALA A 215 6.36 -12.33 -24.47
C ALA A 215 7.71 -12.59 -25.17
N PHE A 216 8.79 -11.94 -24.70
CA PHE A 216 10.11 -11.93 -25.35
C PHE A 216 10.08 -11.40 -26.80
N GLU A 217 9.11 -10.52 -27.07
CA GLU A 217 8.92 -9.86 -28.35
C GLU A 217 8.66 -8.37 -28.10
N ASP A 218 9.45 -7.51 -28.74
CA ASP A 218 9.40 -6.05 -28.61
C ASP A 218 9.37 -5.51 -27.16
N GLY A 219 9.93 -6.26 -26.21
CA GLY A 219 9.97 -5.89 -24.80
C GLY A 219 8.64 -6.08 -24.06
N LYS A 220 7.65 -6.75 -24.64
CA LYS A 220 6.28 -6.79 -24.12
C LYS A 220 6.03 -7.87 -23.08
N LEU A 221 4.97 -7.66 -22.31
CA LEU A 221 4.30 -8.65 -21.48
C LEU A 221 3.21 -9.37 -22.29
N ILE A 222 2.92 -10.61 -21.91
CA ILE A 222 1.97 -11.46 -22.63
C ILE A 222 0.54 -10.92 -22.50
N VAL A 223 -0.13 -10.80 -23.66
CA VAL A 223 -1.57 -10.55 -23.76
C VAL A 223 -2.12 -11.45 -24.87
N GLU A 224 -3.04 -12.34 -24.54
CA GLU A 224 -3.61 -13.35 -25.45
C GLU A 224 -5.08 -13.03 -25.72
N GLY A 225 -5.43 -12.74 -26.97
CA GLY A 225 -6.82 -12.43 -27.32
C GLY A 225 -7.40 -11.22 -26.55
N GLY A 226 -6.55 -10.28 -26.14
CA GLY A 226 -6.93 -9.13 -25.32
C GLY A 226 -7.04 -9.41 -23.81
N ARG A 227 -6.57 -10.57 -23.34
CA ARG A 227 -6.61 -10.98 -21.93
C ARG A 227 -5.23 -11.30 -21.39
N LEU A 228 -5.09 -11.24 -20.07
CA LEU A 228 -3.95 -11.85 -19.40
C LEU A 228 -4.06 -13.39 -19.44
N PRO A 229 -2.94 -14.12 -19.54
CA PRO A 229 -2.94 -15.58 -19.48
C PRO A 229 -3.57 -16.10 -18.18
N ASP A 230 -4.03 -17.36 -18.17
CA ASP A 230 -4.49 -18.01 -16.93
C ASP A 230 -3.29 -18.42 -16.06
N GLU A 231 -3.43 -18.33 -14.74
CA GLU A 231 -2.41 -18.83 -13.82
C GLU A 231 -2.34 -20.36 -13.88
N THR A 232 -1.14 -20.86 -14.17
CA THR A 232 -0.88 -22.30 -14.38
C THR A 232 -0.39 -23.00 -13.12
N ALA A 233 -0.03 -22.24 -12.07
CA ALA A 233 0.39 -22.81 -10.81
C ALA A 233 -0.71 -23.70 -10.18
N PRO A 234 -0.35 -24.86 -9.58
CA PRO A 234 -1.33 -25.78 -9.03
C PRO A 234 -2.28 -25.14 -8.02
N GLY A 235 -3.58 -25.28 -8.26
CA GLY A 235 -4.64 -24.75 -7.38
C GLY A 235 -4.95 -23.27 -7.58
N LEU A 236 -4.33 -22.61 -8.56
CA LEU A 236 -4.57 -21.19 -8.88
C LEU A 236 -5.24 -20.95 -10.24
N SER A 237 -5.51 -21.98 -11.04
CA SER A 237 -6.24 -21.80 -12.31
C SER A 237 -7.58 -21.10 -12.09
N GLY A 238 -7.95 -20.21 -13.02
CA GLY A 238 -9.12 -19.36 -12.93
C GLY A 238 -8.83 -17.91 -12.48
N ILE A 239 -7.58 -17.57 -12.20
CA ILE A 239 -7.12 -16.17 -12.01
C ILE A 239 -6.10 -15.79 -13.08
N ASP A 240 -5.86 -14.49 -13.24
CA ASP A 240 -4.87 -13.99 -14.19
C ASP A 240 -3.44 -14.31 -13.75
N LEU A 241 -2.60 -14.74 -14.69
CA LEU A 241 -1.15 -14.87 -14.50
C LEU A 241 -0.55 -13.46 -14.35
N THR A 242 -0.09 -13.14 -13.15
CA THR A 242 0.50 -11.83 -12.81
C THR A 242 1.76 -12.00 -11.96
N GLY A 243 2.30 -10.90 -11.40
CA GLY A 243 3.48 -10.97 -10.52
C GLY A 243 3.26 -11.79 -9.24
N PHE A 244 1.99 -12.01 -8.86
CA PHE A 244 1.56 -12.82 -7.71
C PHE A 244 0.26 -13.58 -8.04
N GLY A 245 -0.20 -14.44 -7.13
CA GLY A 245 -1.41 -15.25 -7.35
C GLY A 245 -2.30 -15.46 -6.12
N ASP A 246 -1.99 -14.85 -4.98
CA ASP A 246 -2.74 -14.99 -3.75
C ASP A 246 -3.69 -13.81 -3.50
N ASN A 247 -4.78 -14.05 -2.77
CA ASN A 247 -5.77 -13.03 -2.36
C ASN A 247 -6.31 -12.17 -3.53
N TYR A 248 -6.47 -12.79 -4.71
CA TYR A 248 -6.84 -12.14 -5.96
C TYR A 248 -8.34 -11.87 -6.06
N TRP A 249 -8.74 -10.73 -6.64
CA TRP A 249 -10.14 -10.39 -6.90
C TRP A 249 -10.28 -9.44 -8.10
N VAL A 250 -11.51 -9.16 -8.53
CA VAL A 250 -11.77 -8.48 -9.82
C VAL A 250 -11.09 -7.11 -9.88
N GLY A 251 -11.02 -6.37 -8.77
CA GLY A 251 -10.31 -5.09 -8.72
C GLY A 251 -8.84 -5.19 -9.09
N LEU A 252 -8.16 -6.28 -8.70
CA LEU A 252 -6.79 -6.57 -9.12
C LEU A 252 -6.73 -6.93 -10.60
N SER A 253 -7.65 -7.76 -11.11
CA SER A 253 -7.73 -8.09 -12.53
C SER A 253 -7.81 -6.83 -13.40
N LEU A 254 -8.66 -5.87 -13.04
CA LEU A 254 -8.80 -4.60 -13.76
C LEU A 254 -7.48 -3.83 -13.84
N LEU A 255 -6.77 -3.69 -12.73
CA LEU A 255 -5.52 -2.92 -12.66
C LEU A 255 -4.36 -3.64 -13.33
N HIS A 256 -4.26 -4.97 -13.25
CA HIS A 256 -3.24 -5.71 -13.98
C HIS A 256 -3.44 -5.60 -15.49
N HIS A 257 -4.66 -5.76 -15.99
CA HIS A 257 -4.96 -5.54 -17.41
C HIS A 257 -4.54 -4.11 -17.82
N LEU A 258 -4.93 -3.10 -17.05
CA LEU A 258 -4.63 -1.71 -17.35
C LEU A 258 -3.13 -1.42 -17.43
N PHE A 259 -2.33 -1.89 -16.45
CA PHE A 259 -0.90 -1.57 -16.38
C PHE A 259 -0.01 -2.51 -17.20
N VAL A 260 -0.49 -3.70 -17.58
CA VAL A 260 0.14 -4.53 -18.63
C VAL A 260 -0.05 -3.89 -20.00
N LEU A 261 -1.25 -3.42 -20.32
CA LEU A 261 -1.51 -2.67 -21.56
C LEU A 261 -0.68 -1.37 -21.59
N GLU A 262 -0.53 -0.70 -20.43
CA GLU A 262 0.32 0.48 -20.32
C GLU A 262 1.80 0.19 -20.59
N HIS A 263 2.33 -0.89 -20.00
CA HIS A 263 3.69 -1.34 -20.29
C HIS A 263 3.89 -1.58 -21.79
N ASN A 264 2.98 -2.33 -22.42
CA ASN A 264 3.07 -2.66 -23.84
C ASN A 264 2.97 -1.41 -24.74
N ALA A 265 2.16 -0.42 -24.37
CA ALA A 265 2.08 0.85 -25.09
C ALA A 265 3.36 1.70 -24.95
N ILE A 266 4.03 1.64 -23.80
CA ILE A 266 5.36 2.25 -23.61
C ILE A 266 6.39 1.56 -24.51
N CYS A 267 6.41 0.21 -24.54
CA CYS A 267 7.27 -0.56 -25.43
C CYS A 267 7.08 -0.15 -26.90
N ASP A 268 5.83 -0.02 -27.36
CA ASP A 268 5.53 0.43 -28.73
C ASP A 268 6.05 1.83 -29.02
N ARG A 269 5.98 2.75 -28.04
CA ARG A 269 6.54 4.10 -28.20
C ARG A 269 8.06 4.07 -28.28
N LEU A 270 8.71 3.31 -27.39
CA LEU A 270 10.16 3.19 -27.37
C LEU A 270 10.67 2.54 -28.66
N ARG A 271 10.03 1.47 -29.13
CA ARG A 271 10.37 0.77 -30.39
C ARG A 271 10.32 1.70 -31.61
N ARG A 272 9.38 2.65 -31.64
CA ARG A 272 9.27 3.67 -32.71
C ARG A 272 10.42 4.68 -32.70
N HIS A 273 10.91 5.08 -31.53
CA HIS A 273 11.99 6.06 -31.40
C HIS A 273 13.38 5.41 -31.46
N TYR A 274 13.49 4.17 -30.98
CA TYR A 274 14.72 3.41 -30.86
C TYR A 274 14.62 2.08 -31.63
N PRO A 275 14.57 2.12 -32.97
CA PRO A 275 14.22 0.94 -33.75
C PRO A 275 15.28 -0.17 -33.77
N SER A 276 16.48 0.10 -33.27
CA SER A 276 17.58 -0.87 -33.15
C SER A 276 17.67 -1.53 -31.77
N TRP A 277 16.83 -1.14 -30.81
CA TRP A 277 16.85 -1.75 -29.48
C TRP A 277 16.27 -3.16 -29.53
N ASP A 278 16.90 -4.07 -28.78
CA ASP A 278 16.41 -5.42 -28.60
C ASP A 278 15.26 -5.47 -27.58
N ASP A 279 14.64 -6.65 -27.50
CA ASP A 279 13.55 -6.95 -26.58
C ASP A 279 13.91 -6.63 -25.11
N GLN A 280 15.11 -7.01 -24.67
CA GLN A 280 15.53 -6.79 -23.28
C GLN A 280 15.65 -5.30 -22.95
N ARG A 281 16.30 -4.50 -23.82
CA ARG A 281 16.46 -3.07 -23.60
C ARG A 281 15.12 -2.33 -23.61
N LEU A 282 14.20 -2.73 -24.48
CA LEU A 282 12.83 -2.19 -24.52
C LEU A 282 12.09 -2.50 -23.21
N PHE A 283 12.11 -3.76 -22.78
CA PHE A 283 11.46 -4.21 -21.55
C PHE A 283 11.99 -3.47 -20.32
N ASP A 284 13.31 -3.42 -20.14
CA ASP A 284 13.94 -2.80 -18.97
C ASP A 284 13.59 -1.31 -18.86
N THR A 285 13.59 -0.61 -20.00
CA THR A 285 13.24 0.81 -20.07
C THR A 285 11.74 1.01 -19.83
N ALA A 286 10.87 0.18 -20.42
CA ALA A 286 9.43 0.27 -20.21
C ALA A 286 9.02 -0.04 -18.77
N ARG A 287 9.67 -1.01 -18.11
CA ARG A 287 9.48 -1.29 -16.68
C ARG A 287 9.81 -0.07 -15.82
N LEU A 288 10.94 0.60 -16.08
CA LEU A 288 11.34 1.82 -15.37
C LEU A 288 10.27 2.91 -15.48
N VAL A 289 9.80 3.18 -16.71
CA VAL A 289 8.77 4.19 -17.01
C VAL A 289 7.44 3.84 -16.34
N ASN A 290 6.96 2.60 -16.48
CA ASN A 290 5.67 2.19 -15.96
C ASN A 290 5.65 2.18 -14.42
N ALA A 291 6.74 1.73 -13.78
CA ALA A 291 6.89 1.83 -12.32
C ALA A 291 6.83 3.29 -11.84
N ALA A 292 7.46 4.22 -12.60
CA ALA A 292 7.39 5.64 -12.28
C ALA A 292 6.01 6.27 -12.51
N VAL A 293 5.26 5.82 -13.53
CA VAL A 293 3.85 6.21 -13.73
C VAL A 293 3.01 5.80 -12.53
N MET A 294 3.12 4.54 -12.08
CA MET A 294 2.39 4.05 -10.90
C MET A 294 2.78 4.83 -9.64
N ALA A 295 4.09 5.07 -9.43
CA ALA A 295 4.57 5.87 -8.31
C ALA A 295 4.03 7.30 -8.32
N LYS A 296 3.97 7.92 -9.49
CA LYS A 296 3.39 9.25 -9.68
C LYS A 296 1.92 9.28 -9.34
N ILE A 297 1.11 8.41 -9.98
CA ILE A 297 -0.34 8.32 -9.76
C ILE A 297 -0.62 8.14 -8.27
N HIS A 298 0.09 7.23 -7.60
CA HIS A 298 -0.13 7.02 -6.17
C HIS A 298 0.24 8.26 -5.35
N THR A 299 1.34 8.94 -5.67
CA THR A 299 1.86 10.09 -4.93
C THR A 299 0.96 11.31 -5.09
N VAL A 300 0.60 11.67 -6.34
CA VAL A 300 -0.05 12.96 -6.64
C VAL A 300 -1.56 12.87 -6.90
N GLU A 301 -2.11 11.66 -7.06
CA GLU A 301 -3.56 11.45 -7.26
C GLU A 301 -4.18 10.62 -6.14
N TRP A 302 -3.73 9.38 -5.92
CA TRP A 302 -4.35 8.49 -4.92
C TRP A 302 -4.19 9.02 -3.48
N THR A 303 -2.97 9.43 -3.09
CA THR A 303 -2.73 9.92 -1.72
C THR A 303 -3.52 11.20 -1.44
N PRO A 304 -3.56 12.21 -2.34
CA PRO A 304 -4.42 13.37 -2.15
C PRO A 304 -5.92 13.07 -2.19
N ALA A 305 -6.36 11.99 -2.83
CA ALA A 305 -7.75 11.55 -2.75
C ALA A 305 -8.08 10.96 -1.38
N LEU A 306 -7.18 10.13 -0.83
CA LEU A 306 -7.30 9.55 0.51
C LEU A 306 -7.20 10.60 1.62
N LEU A 307 -6.38 11.63 1.41
CA LEU A 307 -6.05 12.69 2.37
C LEU A 307 -6.42 14.06 1.79
N ASN A 308 -7.70 14.26 1.51
CA ASN A 308 -8.21 15.40 0.75
C ASN A 308 -8.26 16.71 1.56
N CYS A 309 -7.10 17.25 1.93
CA CYS A 309 -6.95 18.56 2.53
C CYS A 309 -5.89 19.40 1.80
N ALA A 310 -5.94 20.72 1.97
CA ALA A 310 -5.07 21.66 1.24
C ALA A 310 -3.58 21.38 1.49
N SER A 311 -3.19 21.14 2.74
CA SER A 311 -1.80 20.85 3.11
C SER A 311 -1.27 19.59 2.44
N LEU A 312 -2.09 18.55 2.28
CA LEU A 312 -1.66 17.31 1.65
C LEU A 312 -1.67 17.38 0.13
N ARG A 313 -2.59 18.11 -0.50
CA ARG A 313 -2.50 18.39 -1.94
C ARG A 313 -1.19 19.10 -2.28
N VAL A 314 -0.80 20.11 -1.50
CA VAL A 314 0.47 20.82 -1.68
C VAL A 314 1.66 19.94 -1.31
N GLY A 315 1.63 19.28 -0.15
CA GLY A 315 2.74 18.47 0.35
C GLY A 315 3.08 17.27 -0.54
N MET A 316 2.07 16.57 -1.06
CA MET A 316 2.27 15.45 -1.97
C MET A 316 2.77 15.90 -3.35
N ALA A 317 2.22 17.01 -3.88
CA ALA A 317 2.76 17.62 -5.10
C ALA A 317 4.22 18.09 -4.91
N ALA A 318 4.55 18.64 -3.74
CA ALA A 318 5.90 19.07 -3.41
C ALA A 318 6.88 17.88 -3.28
N ASN A 319 6.44 16.72 -2.80
CA ASN A 319 7.29 15.51 -2.83
C ASN A 319 7.70 15.15 -4.27
N TRP A 320 6.81 15.33 -5.25
CA TRP A 320 7.09 14.99 -6.64
C TRP A 320 7.86 16.11 -7.37
N TRP A 321 7.28 17.31 -7.42
CA TRP A 321 7.79 18.43 -8.23
C TRP A 321 8.49 19.53 -7.41
N GLY A 322 8.43 19.48 -6.08
CA GLY A 322 8.87 20.56 -5.21
C GLY A 322 7.86 21.71 -5.13
N VAL A 323 8.08 22.64 -4.21
CA VAL A 323 7.23 23.85 -4.09
C VAL A 323 7.40 24.80 -5.27
N ALA A 324 8.46 24.67 -6.07
CA ALA A 324 8.59 25.37 -7.36
C ALA A 324 7.50 24.92 -8.36
N GLY A 325 6.94 23.73 -8.15
CA GLY A 325 5.77 23.25 -8.85
C GLY A 325 6.06 22.59 -10.19
N ARG A 326 5.03 21.93 -10.71
CA ARG A 326 5.05 21.12 -11.93
C ARG A 326 5.59 21.87 -13.13
N TYR A 327 5.09 23.09 -13.39
CA TYR A 327 5.48 23.88 -14.56
C TYR A 327 6.99 24.12 -14.61
N ILE A 328 7.57 24.58 -13.49
CA ILE A 328 9.01 24.84 -13.41
C ILE A 328 9.80 23.54 -13.59
N ARG A 329 9.34 22.46 -12.94
CA ARG A 329 10.00 21.16 -13.02
C ARG A 329 10.01 20.58 -14.44
N GLU A 330 8.92 20.69 -15.17
CA GLU A 330 8.79 20.17 -16.54
C GLU A 330 9.55 21.01 -17.58
N HIS A 331 9.67 22.33 -17.39
CA HIS A 331 10.29 23.22 -18.39
C HIS A 331 11.75 23.54 -18.11
N TYR A 332 12.17 23.55 -16.83
CA TYR A 332 13.51 23.96 -16.41
C TYR A 332 14.24 22.88 -15.60
N GLY A 333 13.61 21.72 -15.38
CA GLY A 333 14.19 20.64 -14.58
C GLY A 333 14.30 21.00 -13.09
N ARG A 334 15.28 20.41 -12.40
CA ARG A 334 15.60 20.79 -11.02
C ARG A 334 16.35 22.11 -11.00
N ILE A 335 15.84 23.07 -10.23
CA ILE A 335 16.45 24.40 -10.06
C ILE A 335 17.26 24.52 -8.75
N SER A 336 17.21 23.50 -7.89
CA SER A 336 17.91 23.45 -6.61
C SER A 336 18.21 22.00 -6.20
N SER A 337 19.28 21.82 -5.42
CA SER A 337 19.55 20.56 -4.71
C SER A 337 18.50 20.27 -3.62
N SER A 338 17.81 21.30 -3.10
CA SER A 338 16.78 21.16 -2.07
C SER A 338 15.58 20.35 -2.56
N GLU A 339 15.21 19.31 -1.80
CA GLU A 339 13.99 18.53 -2.00
C GLU A 339 12.72 19.37 -1.85
N MET A 340 12.74 20.30 -0.90
CA MET A 340 11.60 21.19 -0.69
C MET A 340 11.34 22.03 -1.94
N ILE A 341 12.40 22.58 -2.56
CA ILE A 341 12.26 23.47 -3.73
C ILE A 341 11.96 22.68 -5.00
N SER A 342 12.70 21.60 -5.27
CA SER A 342 12.66 20.90 -6.58
C SER A 342 12.05 19.49 -6.54
N GLY A 343 11.59 19.01 -5.38
CA GLY A 343 11.00 17.68 -5.19
C GLY A 343 12.03 16.61 -4.86
N ILE A 344 11.60 15.36 -4.67
CA ILE A 344 12.50 14.21 -4.44
C ILE A 344 13.08 13.70 -5.75
N LEU A 345 12.30 13.75 -6.82
CA LEU A 345 12.63 13.09 -8.09
C LEU A 345 13.92 13.67 -8.67
N GLY A 346 14.91 12.88 -9.07
CA GLY A 346 16.18 13.42 -9.58
C GLY A 346 17.12 14.02 -8.50
N SER A 347 16.80 13.88 -7.21
CA SER A 347 17.70 14.32 -6.12
C SER A 347 18.83 13.30 -5.89
N ALA A 348 19.71 13.55 -4.91
CA ALA A 348 20.63 12.51 -4.44
C ALA A 348 19.85 11.37 -3.74
N THR A 349 20.30 10.13 -3.84
CA THR A 349 19.75 9.01 -3.07
C THR A 349 20.15 9.14 -1.61
N GLU A 350 19.22 8.94 -0.67
CA GLU A 350 19.55 8.95 0.75
C GLU A 350 18.65 8.01 1.56
N HIS A 351 19.27 7.14 2.35
CA HIS A 351 18.55 6.22 3.25
C HIS A 351 18.43 6.76 4.68
N HIS A 352 19.03 7.89 5.01
CA HIS A 352 19.00 8.50 6.34
C HIS A 352 19.48 7.53 7.44
N GLY A 353 18.65 7.26 8.47
CA GLY A 353 19.07 6.55 9.69
C GLY A 353 19.24 5.03 9.58
N ALA A 354 18.80 4.40 8.49
CA ALA A 354 18.91 2.95 8.27
C ALA A 354 18.95 2.64 6.77
N PRO A 355 19.40 1.46 6.33
CA PRO A 355 19.16 0.96 4.97
C PRO A 355 17.67 0.92 4.61
N PHE A 356 17.38 0.84 3.32
CA PHE A 356 16.00 0.83 2.86
C PHE A 356 15.37 -0.56 2.93
N SER A 357 14.24 -0.61 3.61
CA SER A 357 13.29 -1.71 3.59
C SER A 357 11.89 -1.15 3.93
N MET A 358 10.87 -1.95 3.66
CA MET A 358 9.54 -1.77 4.22
C MET A 358 9.55 -2.22 5.69
N THR A 359 8.58 -1.75 6.48
CA THR A 359 8.54 -1.98 7.93
C THR A 359 7.25 -2.66 8.38
N GLU A 360 7.30 -3.37 9.51
CA GLU A 360 6.12 -4.03 10.08
C GLU A 360 5.00 -3.02 10.44
N GLU A 361 5.37 -1.84 10.96
CA GLU A 361 4.40 -0.79 11.26
C GLU A 361 3.75 -0.20 10.00
N PHE A 362 4.46 -0.21 8.87
CA PHE A 362 3.89 0.15 7.58
C PHE A 362 2.82 -0.86 7.16
N VAL A 363 3.09 -2.16 7.31
CA VAL A 363 2.11 -3.22 7.04
C VAL A 363 0.84 -3.02 7.89
N THR A 364 0.99 -2.77 9.20
CA THR A 364 -0.15 -2.48 10.10
C THR A 364 -0.95 -1.26 9.65
N CYS A 365 -0.30 -0.17 9.23
CA CYS A 365 -1.00 1.04 8.77
C CYS A 365 -1.72 0.86 7.43
N TYR A 366 -1.39 -0.17 6.65
CA TYR A 366 -2.02 -0.50 5.36
C TYR A 366 -3.05 -1.63 5.43
N ARG A 367 -3.43 -2.07 6.63
CA ARG A 367 -4.61 -2.92 6.85
C ARG A 367 -5.88 -2.09 6.65
N LEU A 368 -6.24 -1.86 5.39
CA LEU A 368 -7.38 -1.01 4.99
C LEU A 368 -8.57 -1.82 4.47
N HIS A 369 -8.73 -3.06 4.96
CA HIS A 369 -9.80 -3.99 4.57
C HIS A 369 -11.24 -3.45 4.64
N PRO A 370 -11.61 -2.48 5.52
CA PRO A 370 -12.93 -1.84 5.46
C PRO A 370 -13.28 -1.22 4.11
N LEU A 371 -12.29 -0.89 3.25
CA LEU A 371 -12.52 -0.39 1.90
C LEU A 371 -13.27 -1.40 1.01
N ILE A 372 -13.11 -2.70 1.25
CA ILE A 372 -13.76 -3.77 0.48
C ILE A 372 -15.27 -3.79 0.78
N ARG A 373 -16.08 -4.23 -0.18
CA ARG A 373 -17.54 -4.34 -0.05
C ARG A 373 -17.97 -5.80 0.10
N ASP A 374 -19.16 -6.02 0.66
CA ASP A 374 -19.80 -7.34 0.65
C ASP A 374 -20.56 -7.58 -0.68
N ASP A 375 -21.02 -6.50 -1.32
CA ASP A 375 -21.75 -6.48 -2.60
C ASP A 375 -21.11 -5.53 -3.63
N TYR A 376 -21.23 -5.83 -4.92
CA TYR A 376 -20.62 -5.12 -6.03
C TYR A 376 -21.67 -4.81 -7.11
N PRO A 377 -22.23 -3.59 -7.13
CA PRO A 377 -23.13 -3.18 -8.20
C PRO A 377 -22.36 -3.06 -9.51
N VAL A 378 -22.80 -3.76 -10.55
CA VAL A 378 -22.25 -3.67 -11.91
C VAL A 378 -23.19 -2.83 -12.76
N ARG A 379 -22.67 -1.79 -13.40
CA ARG A 379 -23.42 -0.83 -14.20
C ARG A 379 -22.91 -0.80 -15.64
N SER A 380 -23.82 -0.52 -16.57
CA SER A 380 -23.46 -0.25 -17.95
C SER A 380 -22.67 1.07 -18.03
N TRP A 381 -21.48 1.05 -18.64
CA TRP A 381 -20.76 2.30 -18.93
C TRP A 381 -21.54 3.19 -19.93
N ARG A 382 -22.38 2.58 -20.77
CA ARG A 382 -23.12 3.27 -21.83
C ARG A 382 -24.38 3.98 -21.31
N THR A 383 -25.15 3.34 -20.44
CA THR A 383 -26.44 3.88 -19.95
C THR A 383 -26.44 4.28 -18.48
N GLY A 384 -25.44 3.85 -17.71
CA GLY A 384 -25.39 4.00 -16.24
C GLY A 384 -26.36 3.08 -15.48
N GLU A 385 -27.17 2.29 -16.18
CA GLU A 385 -28.14 1.37 -15.58
C GLU A 385 -27.44 0.23 -14.82
N LEU A 386 -28.08 -0.19 -13.73
CA LEU A 386 -27.63 -1.35 -12.96
C LEU A 386 -27.92 -2.62 -13.77
N LEU A 387 -26.87 -3.39 -14.04
CA LEU A 387 -26.95 -4.68 -14.75
C LEU A 387 -27.10 -5.83 -13.76
N ASP A 388 -26.33 -5.81 -12.68
CA ASP A 388 -26.35 -6.85 -11.63
C ASP A 388 -25.79 -6.32 -10.30
N THR A 389 -25.95 -7.07 -9.21
CA THR A 389 -25.28 -6.87 -7.93
C THR A 389 -24.65 -8.18 -7.46
N LEU A 390 -23.33 -8.28 -7.58
CA LEU A 390 -22.56 -9.48 -7.24
C LEU A 390 -22.21 -9.51 -5.76
N GLY A 391 -22.19 -10.69 -5.14
CA GLY A 391 -21.55 -10.88 -3.83
C GLY A 391 -20.02 -10.97 -3.95
N PHE A 392 -19.29 -10.81 -2.84
CA PHE A 392 -17.83 -10.89 -2.83
C PHE A 392 -17.27 -12.20 -3.43
N ASP A 393 -17.90 -13.34 -3.14
CA ASP A 393 -17.46 -14.63 -3.69
C ASP A 393 -17.54 -14.71 -5.21
N ALA A 394 -18.47 -13.96 -5.83
CA ALA A 394 -18.62 -13.90 -7.27
C ALA A 394 -17.59 -12.98 -7.95
N VAL A 395 -16.76 -12.28 -7.18
CA VAL A 395 -15.73 -11.36 -7.71
C VAL A 395 -14.32 -11.67 -7.19
N GLN A 396 -14.12 -12.76 -6.46
CA GLN A 396 -12.83 -13.13 -5.88
C GLN A 396 -12.33 -14.47 -6.41
N ALA A 397 -11.01 -14.67 -6.36
CA ALA A 397 -10.35 -15.92 -6.73
C ALA A 397 -10.78 -16.43 -8.12
N ALA A 398 -11.07 -17.72 -8.27
CA ALA A 398 -11.44 -18.33 -9.54
C ALA A 398 -12.74 -17.77 -10.18
N ALA A 399 -13.52 -16.97 -9.44
CA ALA A 399 -14.70 -16.27 -9.99
C ALA A 399 -14.33 -14.97 -10.73
N THR A 400 -13.09 -14.48 -10.61
CA THR A 400 -12.65 -13.23 -11.23
C THR A 400 -12.76 -13.24 -12.76
N ARG A 401 -12.16 -14.23 -13.42
CA ARG A 401 -12.23 -14.35 -14.89
C ARG A 401 -13.68 -14.52 -15.39
N PRO A 402 -14.52 -15.40 -14.82
CA PRO A 402 -15.94 -15.45 -15.15
C PRO A 402 -16.68 -14.10 -15.01
N ALA A 403 -16.40 -13.32 -13.96
CA ALA A 403 -17.02 -12.00 -13.78
C ALA A 403 -16.55 -10.99 -14.85
N VAL A 404 -15.25 -10.99 -15.18
CA VAL A 404 -14.71 -10.17 -16.27
C VAL A 404 -15.32 -10.56 -17.61
N ASP A 405 -15.53 -11.86 -17.86
CA ASP A 405 -16.12 -12.37 -19.08
C ASP A 405 -17.59 -12.00 -19.23
N ALA A 406 -18.34 -12.07 -18.13
CA ALA A 406 -19.76 -11.76 -18.13
C ALA A 406 -20.04 -10.27 -18.36
N TYR A 407 -19.23 -9.38 -17.78
CA TYR A 407 -19.52 -7.95 -17.73
C TYR A 407 -18.60 -7.08 -18.59
N GLY A 408 -17.41 -7.56 -18.92
CA GLY A 408 -16.37 -6.82 -19.64
C GLY A 408 -15.67 -5.77 -18.77
N LEU A 409 -14.39 -5.55 -19.06
CA LEU A 409 -13.56 -4.55 -18.37
C LEU A 409 -14.19 -3.14 -18.35
N PRO A 410 -14.81 -2.61 -19.43
CA PRO A 410 -15.35 -1.25 -19.42
C PRO A 410 -16.50 -1.05 -18.41
N ASN A 411 -17.45 -1.99 -18.32
CA ASN A 411 -18.54 -1.90 -17.34
C ASN A 411 -18.01 -2.02 -15.92
N LEU A 412 -17.05 -2.92 -15.68
CA LEU A 412 -16.46 -3.10 -14.35
C LEU A 412 -15.63 -1.88 -13.91
N LEU A 413 -14.79 -1.32 -14.78
CA LEU A 413 -14.04 -0.09 -14.53
C LEU A 413 -14.99 1.09 -14.24
N TYR A 414 -16.03 1.27 -15.05
CA TYR A 414 -17.06 2.28 -14.83
C TYR A 414 -17.78 2.08 -13.48
N SER A 415 -18.11 0.84 -13.14
CA SER A 415 -18.74 0.50 -11.87
C SER A 415 -17.84 0.83 -10.69
N PHE A 416 -16.54 0.52 -10.79
CA PHE A 416 -15.57 0.84 -9.76
C PHE A 416 -15.33 2.35 -9.64
N GLY A 417 -15.39 3.09 -10.76
CA GLY A 417 -15.28 4.54 -10.78
C GLY A 417 -16.49 5.29 -10.20
N THR A 418 -17.67 4.67 -10.25
CA THR A 418 -18.95 5.26 -9.78
C THR A 418 -19.44 4.71 -8.44
N CYS A 419 -18.87 3.62 -7.95
CA CYS A 419 -19.21 3.00 -6.66
C CYS A 419 -18.25 3.47 -5.55
N HIS A 420 -18.75 3.60 -4.32
CA HIS A 420 -17.92 3.92 -3.16
C HIS A 420 -17.35 2.67 -2.48
N PRO A 421 -16.10 2.72 -1.98
CA PRO A 421 -15.58 1.73 -1.05
C PRO A 421 -16.14 1.98 0.36
N GLY A 422 -15.86 1.10 1.32
CA GLY A 422 -16.24 1.33 2.72
C GLY A 422 -15.30 2.30 3.45
N ALA A 423 -15.84 3.06 4.39
CA ALA A 423 -15.06 3.93 5.28
C ALA A 423 -14.18 3.13 6.25
N ILE A 424 -12.96 3.60 6.49
CA ILE A 424 -11.98 2.93 7.35
C ILE A 424 -12.26 3.28 8.81
N THR A 425 -13.16 2.51 9.44
CA THR A 425 -13.61 2.72 10.82
C THR A 425 -14.10 1.41 11.43
N LEU A 426 -14.35 1.42 12.74
CA LEU A 426 -14.96 0.31 13.46
C LEU A 426 -16.36 0.02 12.90
N HIS A 427 -16.83 -1.20 13.11
CA HIS A 427 -18.13 -1.68 12.63
C HIS A 427 -18.33 -1.58 11.11
N ASN A 428 -17.24 -1.63 10.33
CA ASN A 428 -17.29 -1.55 8.87
C ASN A 428 -16.33 -2.51 8.15
N HIS A 429 -15.74 -3.49 8.85
CA HIS A 429 -14.96 -4.55 8.22
C HIS A 429 -15.90 -5.57 7.54
N PRO A 430 -15.69 -5.92 6.26
CA PRO A 430 -16.65 -6.73 5.50
C PRO A 430 -16.92 -8.08 6.15
N ASN A 431 -18.17 -8.53 6.12
CA ASN A 431 -18.52 -9.86 6.62
C ASN A 431 -17.92 -10.95 5.74
N ALA A 432 -17.82 -10.72 4.42
CA ALA A 432 -17.14 -11.63 3.50
C ALA A 432 -15.66 -11.86 3.84
N LEU A 433 -14.98 -10.88 4.46
CA LEU A 433 -13.59 -11.02 4.90
C LEU A 433 -13.44 -11.62 6.30
N ARG A 434 -14.50 -11.56 7.12
CA ARG A 434 -14.55 -12.25 8.42
C ARG A 434 -14.85 -13.74 8.28
N ASP A 435 -15.16 -14.17 7.06
CA ASP A 435 -15.40 -15.55 6.69
C ASP A 435 -14.91 -15.83 5.26
N LEU A 436 -13.67 -15.44 5.00
CA LEU A 436 -13.07 -15.51 3.67
C LEU A 436 -12.76 -16.96 3.30
N ALA A 437 -13.38 -17.47 2.24
CA ALA A 437 -12.97 -18.72 1.61
C ALA A 437 -11.83 -18.47 0.62
N ARG A 438 -10.68 -19.12 0.84
CA ARG A 438 -9.54 -19.10 -0.09
C ARG A 438 -9.63 -20.23 -1.11
N LEU A 439 -8.90 -20.12 -2.22
CA LEU A 439 -8.76 -21.19 -3.23
C LEU A 439 -8.30 -22.53 -2.64
N SER A 440 -7.50 -22.50 -1.57
CA SER A 440 -7.05 -23.68 -0.84
C SER A 440 -8.16 -24.41 -0.07
N GLY A 441 -9.37 -23.84 0.00
CA GLY A 441 -10.47 -24.29 0.87
C GLY A 441 -10.35 -23.81 2.32
N GLU A 442 -9.26 -23.12 2.67
CA GLU A 442 -9.07 -22.52 3.99
C GLU A 442 -10.06 -21.36 4.20
N ARG A 443 -10.74 -21.35 5.35
CA ARG A 443 -11.59 -20.24 5.79
C ARG A 443 -10.86 -19.37 6.80
N VAL A 444 -10.94 -18.06 6.62
CA VAL A 444 -10.17 -17.09 7.40
C VAL A 444 -11.06 -15.96 7.91
N ASP A 445 -11.05 -15.70 9.21
CA ASP A 445 -11.53 -14.45 9.78
C ASP A 445 -10.40 -13.42 9.70
N LEU A 446 -10.38 -12.65 8.61
CA LEU A 446 -9.28 -11.73 8.34
C LEU A 446 -9.19 -10.63 9.40
N GLY A 447 -10.31 -10.21 9.99
CA GLY A 447 -10.33 -9.27 11.09
C GLY A 447 -9.63 -9.81 12.34
N ALA A 448 -9.88 -11.08 12.68
CA ALA A 448 -9.19 -11.74 13.81
C ALA A 448 -7.71 -12.01 13.51
N VAL A 449 -7.40 -12.41 12.27
CA VAL A 449 -6.02 -12.63 11.83
C VAL A 449 -5.23 -11.33 11.86
N ASP A 450 -5.74 -10.23 11.34
CA ASP A 450 -5.07 -8.93 11.33
C ASP A 450 -4.66 -8.48 12.75
N VAL A 451 -5.60 -8.58 13.70
CA VAL A 451 -5.37 -8.32 15.12
C VAL A 451 -4.24 -9.22 15.66
N LEU A 452 -4.33 -10.52 15.41
CA LEU A 452 -3.33 -11.48 15.89
C LEU A 452 -1.96 -11.27 15.24
N ARG A 453 -1.89 -10.85 13.98
CA ARG A 453 -0.63 -10.63 13.25
C ARG A 453 0.16 -9.46 13.80
N ASP A 454 -0.49 -8.35 14.12
CA ASP A 454 0.20 -7.23 14.74
C ASP A 454 0.81 -7.65 16.10
N ARG A 455 0.09 -8.49 16.87
CA ARG A 455 0.56 -9.04 18.14
C ARG A 455 1.74 -10.00 17.97
N GLU A 456 1.57 -11.00 17.10
CA GLU A 456 2.57 -12.03 16.80
C GLU A 456 3.87 -11.43 16.27
N ARG A 457 3.77 -10.33 15.50
CA ARG A 457 4.94 -9.66 14.91
C ARG A 457 5.56 -8.61 15.83
N GLY A 458 5.06 -8.46 17.05
CA GLY A 458 5.58 -7.51 18.02
C GLY A 458 5.38 -6.05 17.59
N VAL A 459 4.32 -5.72 16.86
CA VAL A 459 3.96 -4.32 16.63
C VAL A 459 3.41 -3.75 17.95
N PRO A 460 3.92 -2.60 18.46
CA PRO A 460 3.43 -2.04 19.71
C PRO A 460 1.92 -1.80 19.70
N ARG A 461 1.28 -1.95 20.86
CA ARG A 461 -0.15 -1.59 21.09
C ARG A 461 -0.38 -0.10 20.87
N TYR A 462 -1.64 0.31 20.67
CA TYR A 462 -1.98 1.64 20.15
C TYR A 462 -1.37 2.80 20.95
N ARG A 463 -1.39 2.71 22.29
CA ARG A 463 -0.84 3.75 23.17
C ARG A 463 0.67 3.92 22.96
N ASP A 464 1.41 2.82 22.92
CA ASP A 464 2.85 2.83 22.75
C ASP A 464 3.26 3.11 21.28
N PHE A 465 2.43 2.69 20.32
CA PHE A 465 2.54 3.07 18.92
C PHE A 465 2.43 4.58 18.72
N ARG A 466 1.51 5.26 19.42
CA ARG A 466 1.42 6.73 19.40
C ARG A 466 2.60 7.39 20.11
N ARG A 467 3.08 6.79 21.20
CA ARG A 467 4.24 7.29 21.96
C ARG A 467 5.50 7.25 21.11
N MET A 468 5.78 6.15 20.39
CA MET A 468 6.94 6.07 19.49
C MET A 468 6.84 7.05 18.32
N LEU A 469 5.65 7.58 18.02
CA LEU A 469 5.41 8.64 17.04
C LEU A 469 5.49 10.06 17.64
N ARG A 470 5.73 10.18 18.95
CA ARG A 470 5.66 11.43 19.76
C ARG A 470 4.35 12.19 19.58
N MET A 471 3.25 11.46 19.42
CA MET A 471 1.92 12.03 19.40
C MET A 471 1.43 12.32 20.82
N LYS A 472 0.35 13.10 20.94
CA LYS A 472 -0.33 13.32 22.21
C LYS A 472 -0.72 11.96 22.83
N PRO A 473 -0.47 11.77 24.14
CA PRO A 473 -0.77 10.52 24.82
C PRO A 473 -2.28 10.25 24.82
N VAL A 474 -2.61 8.97 24.93
CA VAL A 474 -3.97 8.46 25.14
C VAL A 474 -3.94 7.87 26.54
N ASP A 475 -4.47 8.60 27.51
CA ASP A 475 -4.35 8.30 28.93
C ASP A 475 -5.67 7.75 29.50
N VAL A 476 -6.80 8.07 28.86
CA VAL A 476 -8.12 7.51 29.19
C VAL A 476 -8.83 7.02 27.93
N PHE A 477 -9.76 6.06 28.07
CA PHE A 477 -10.53 5.52 26.94
C PHE A 477 -11.30 6.60 26.16
N GLY A 478 -11.73 7.68 26.81
CA GLY A 478 -12.42 8.81 26.16
C GLY A 478 -11.55 9.55 25.14
N ASP A 479 -10.23 9.39 25.17
CA ASP A 479 -9.32 9.99 24.19
C ASP A 479 -9.31 9.21 22.85
N LEU A 480 -9.82 7.97 22.82
CA LEU A 480 -9.80 7.11 21.64
C LEU A 480 -10.80 7.57 20.57
N SER A 481 -11.99 7.97 20.99
CA SER A 481 -13.11 8.30 20.11
C SER A 481 -14.05 9.30 20.77
N PRO A 482 -14.66 10.23 20.01
CA PRO A 482 -15.71 11.10 20.53
C PRO A 482 -17.04 10.36 20.77
N ASP A 483 -17.21 9.14 20.25
CA ASP A 483 -18.43 8.35 20.44
C ASP A 483 -18.38 7.54 21.74
N ALA A 484 -19.25 7.91 22.69
CA ALA A 484 -19.32 7.26 24.00
C ALA A 484 -19.70 5.77 23.92
N ALA A 485 -20.50 5.36 22.93
CA ALA A 485 -20.87 3.96 22.73
C ALA A 485 -19.65 3.13 22.29
N THR A 486 -18.92 3.60 21.27
CA THR A 486 -17.64 3.02 20.85
C THR A 486 -16.65 2.93 22.02
N VAL A 487 -16.48 4.01 22.79
CA VAL A 487 -15.58 4.05 23.96
C VAL A 487 -15.96 3.00 25.00
N SER A 488 -17.25 2.85 25.27
CA SER A 488 -17.76 1.90 26.26
C SER A 488 -17.53 0.45 25.80
N LEU A 489 -17.77 0.17 24.53
CA LEU A 489 -17.57 -1.15 23.95
C LEU A 489 -16.08 -1.54 23.89
N ILE A 490 -15.19 -0.61 23.49
CA ILE A 490 -13.74 -0.86 23.55
C ILE A 490 -13.33 -1.14 25.00
N ARG A 491 -13.81 -0.35 25.96
CA ARG A 491 -13.49 -0.57 27.38
C ARG A 491 -13.93 -1.96 27.86
N GLU A 492 -15.10 -2.42 27.44
CA GLU A 492 -15.62 -3.75 27.75
C GLU A 492 -14.75 -4.86 27.14
N VAL A 493 -14.54 -4.82 25.82
CA VAL A 493 -13.77 -5.85 25.08
C VAL A 493 -12.33 -5.96 25.61
N TYR A 494 -11.71 -4.84 25.97
CA TYR A 494 -10.34 -4.83 26.52
C TYR A 494 -10.29 -4.95 28.05
N GLY A 495 -11.39 -5.29 28.73
CA GLY A 495 -11.43 -5.53 30.17
C GLY A 495 -11.00 -4.32 31.01
N GLY A 496 -11.16 -3.11 30.49
CA GLY A 496 -10.69 -1.87 31.12
C GLY A 496 -9.17 -1.62 31.03
N ASP A 497 -8.40 -2.47 30.34
CA ASP A 497 -6.97 -2.25 30.10
C ASP A 497 -6.74 -1.44 28.81
N LEU A 498 -6.57 -0.12 28.97
CA LEU A 498 -6.27 0.78 27.85
C LEU A 498 -4.92 0.43 27.17
N SER A 499 -3.97 -0.18 27.88
CA SER A 499 -2.68 -0.55 27.32
C SER A 499 -2.75 -1.73 26.36
N ALA A 500 -3.81 -2.54 26.44
CA ALA A 500 -4.03 -3.71 25.59
C ALA A 500 -4.68 -3.37 24.25
N VAL A 501 -5.19 -2.14 24.05
CA VAL A 501 -5.89 -1.74 22.82
C VAL A 501 -5.00 -1.96 21.59
N ASP A 502 -5.47 -2.81 20.67
CA ASP A 502 -4.77 -3.11 19.43
C ASP A 502 -4.58 -1.85 18.58
N THR A 503 -3.42 -1.70 17.93
CA THR A 503 -3.09 -0.52 17.12
C THR A 503 -4.10 -0.31 15.99
N MET A 504 -4.47 -1.37 15.27
CA MET A 504 -5.53 -1.29 14.25
C MET A 504 -6.85 -0.76 14.81
N ILE A 505 -7.29 -1.24 15.97
CA ILE A 505 -8.54 -0.82 16.61
C ILE A 505 -8.48 0.65 17.03
N GLY A 506 -7.37 1.06 17.65
CA GLY A 506 -7.16 2.47 18.01
C GLY A 506 -7.18 3.40 16.79
N MET A 507 -6.54 3.02 15.68
CA MET A 507 -6.56 3.79 14.43
C MET A 507 -7.97 3.87 13.81
N TYR A 508 -8.77 2.80 13.91
CA TYR A 508 -10.13 2.80 13.36
C TYR A 508 -11.11 3.62 14.20
N ALA A 509 -10.89 3.68 15.52
CA ALA A 509 -11.64 4.50 16.47
C ALA A 509 -11.23 5.97 16.43
N GLU A 510 -9.98 6.27 16.05
CA GLU A 510 -9.41 7.62 16.10
C GLU A 510 -10.25 8.64 15.29
N PRO A 511 -10.59 9.80 15.88
CA PRO A 511 -11.22 10.89 15.14
C PRO A 511 -10.28 11.41 14.05
N LYS A 512 -10.73 11.33 12.80
CA LYS A 512 -9.92 11.65 11.63
C LYS A 512 -9.87 13.16 11.38
N PRO A 513 -8.72 13.71 10.95
CA PRO A 513 -8.66 15.07 10.43
C PRO A 513 -9.67 15.29 9.29
N LYS A 514 -10.18 16.52 9.16
CA LYS A 514 -11.12 16.85 8.08
C LYS A 514 -10.53 16.53 6.70
N GLY A 515 -11.23 15.69 5.94
CA GLY A 515 -10.83 15.25 4.60
C GLY A 515 -9.95 13.99 4.57
N PHE A 516 -9.60 13.41 5.73
CA PHE A 516 -8.83 12.16 5.78
C PHE A 516 -9.75 10.94 5.80
N ALA A 517 -9.38 9.92 5.03
CA ALA A 517 -9.97 8.59 5.12
C ALA A 517 -9.31 7.70 6.20
N ILE A 518 -8.06 7.99 6.58
CA ILE A 518 -7.28 7.26 7.61
C ILE A 518 -7.00 8.11 8.85
N ALA A 519 -6.57 7.48 9.93
CA ALA A 519 -6.15 8.15 11.17
C ALA A 519 -4.88 9.00 10.97
N ASP A 520 -4.70 10.04 11.81
CA ASP A 520 -3.45 10.81 11.85
C ASP A 520 -2.30 9.92 12.33
N THR A 521 -2.57 8.95 13.21
CA THR A 521 -1.57 7.94 13.63
C THR A 521 -1.00 7.17 12.44
N SER A 522 -1.85 6.59 11.58
CA SER A 522 -1.41 5.90 10.37
C SER A 522 -0.67 6.86 9.42
N PHE A 523 -1.17 8.10 9.31
CA PHE A 523 -0.56 9.11 8.48
C PHE A 523 0.87 9.46 8.91
N ARG A 524 1.25 9.38 10.20
CA ARG A 524 2.65 9.61 10.63
C ARG A 524 3.61 8.62 10.01
N ILE A 525 3.22 7.35 9.91
CA ILE A 525 4.01 6.34 9.20
C ILE A 525 4.07 6.66 7.70
N PHE A 526 2.97 7.16 7.10
CA PHE A 526 2.96 7.55 5.69
C PHE A 526 3.90 8.73 5.40
N ILE A 527 3.97 9.75 6.28
CA ILE A 527 4.92 10.88 6.13
C ILE A 527 6.35 10.36 5.92
N LEU A 528 6.75 9.40 6.75
CA LEU A 528 8.07 8.79 6.72
C LEU A 528 8.22 7.88 5.50
N MET A 529 7.40 6.84 5.41
CA MET A 529 7.63 5.74 4.48
C MET A 529 7.28 6.08 3.03
N ALA A 530 6.27 6.93 2.77
CA ALA A 530 5.95 7.33 1.40
C ALA A 530 7.06 8.19 0.77
N SER A 531 7.62 9.14 1.53
CA SER A 531 8.77 9.92 1.05
C SER A 531 10.02 9.06 0.92
N ARG A 532 10.21 8.10 1.84
CA ARG A 532 11.33 7.16 1.84
C ARG A 532 11.35 6.24 0.62
N ARG A 533 10.21 5.71 0.18
CA ARG A 533 10.12 4.87 -1.04
C ARG A 533 10.66 5.57 -2.29
N LEU A 534 10.47 6.88 -2.39
CA LEU A 534 11.03 7.68 -3.49
C LEU A 534 12.50 8.05 -3.22
N LYS A 535 12.82 8.50 -2.02
CA LYS A 535 14.14 9.07 -1.69
C LYS A 535 15.26 8.03 -1.59
N SER A 536 14.92 6.80 -1.21
CA SER A 536 15.87 5.69 -1.12
C SER A 536 16.10 4.97 -2.45
N ASP A 537 15.26 5.17 -3.47
CA ASP A 537 15.38 4.44 -4.73
C ASP A 537 16.18 5.27 -5.75
N ARG A 538 17.32 4.74 -6.20
CA ARG A 538 18.19 5.35 -7.23
C ARG A 538 17.40 5.75 -8.48
N PHE A 539 16.42 4.96 -8.90
CA PHE A 539 15.66 5.18 -10.12
C PHE A 539 14.62 6.30 -9.99
N PHE A 540 14.28 6.71 -8.76
CA PHE A 540 13.54 7.95 -8.52
C PHE A 540 14.46 9.13 -8.19
N THR A 541 15.74 8.88 -7.90
CA THR A 541 16.71 9.90 -7.49
C THR A 541 17.79 10.06 -8.56
N VAL A 542 19.01 9.60 -8.32
CA VAL A 542 20.17 9.90 -9.18
C VAL A 542 20.04 9.38 -10.62
N ASP A 543 19.26 8.32 -10.83
CA ASP A 543 19.01 7.70 -12.14
C ASP A 543 17.68 8.12 -12.77
N TYR A 544 16.92 9.03 -12.13
CA TYR A 544 15.73 9.64 -12.72
C TYR A 544 16.13 10.71 -13.75
N ARG A 545 16.70 10.25 -14.88
CA ARG A 545 17.29 11.09 -15.92
C ARG A 545 17.21 10.44 -17.31
N PRO A 546 17.28 11.22 -18.40
CA PRO A 546 17.05 10.73 -19.76
C PRO A 546 17.99 9.60 -20.19
N GLU A 547 19.21 9.53 -19.66
CA GLU A 547 20.17 8.47 -20.02
C GLU A 547 19.72 7.08 -19.57
N ILE A 548 18.89 7.01 -18.53
CA ILE A 548 18.36 5.77 -17.97
C ILE A 548 16.93 5.52 -18.47
N TYR A 549 16.09 6.55 -18.43
CA TYR A 549 14.67 6.46 -18.77
C TYR A 549 14.32 6.69 -20.24
N THR A 550 15.25 7.25 -21.04
CA THR A 550 15.01 7.99 -22.30
C THR A 550 14.27 9.32 -22.11
N PRO A 551 14.47 10.32 -22.98
CA PRO A 551 13.63 11.51 -23.03
C PRO A 551 12.14 11.17 -23.18
N GLU A 552 11.80 10.22 -24.06
CA GLU A 552 10.42 9.81 -24.35
C GLU A 552 9.77 9.11 -23.16
N GLY A 553 10.55 8.31 -22.42
CA GLY A 553 10.09 7.66 -21.20
C GLY A 553 9.81 8.67 -20.08
N LEU A 554 10.68 9.66 -19.87
CA LEU A 554 10.40 10.73 -18.91
C LEU A 554 9.19 11.57 -19.33
N GLU A 555 9.07 11.92 -20.62
CA GLU A 555 7.90 12.63 -21.12
C GLU A 555 6.61 11.82 -20.92
N TRP A 556 6.68 10.49 -21.07
CA TRP A 556 5.56 9.60 -20.77
C TRP A 556 5.16 9.69 -19.28
N VAL A 557 6.13 9.65 -18.36
CA VAL A 557 5.87 9.82 -16.92
C VAL A 557 5.26 11.18 -16.64
N ASP A 558 5.78 12.27 -17.21
CA ASP A 558 5.32 13.64 -16.96
C ASP A 558 3.89 13.89 -17.42
N ARG A 559 3.48 13.29 -18.55
CA ARG A 559 2.16 13.49 -19.14
C ARG A 559 1.09 12.51 -18.66
N THR A 560 1.47 11.42 -17.99
CA THR A 560 0.53 10.36 -17.63
C THR A 560 0.07 10.49 -16.18
N GLY A 561 -1.25 10.47 -15.98
CA GLY A 561 -1.97 10.25 -14.73
C GLY A 561 -3.00 9.11 -14.91
N MET A 562 -3.81 8.81 -13.89
CA MET A 562 -4.75 7.68 -13.96
C MET A 562 -5.83 7.88 -15.04
N ALA A 563 -6.30 9.12 -15.25
CA ALA A 563 -7.27 9.42 -16.31
C ALA A 563 -6.70 9.13 -17.69
N GLU A 564 -5.45 9.52 -17.94
CA GLU A 564 -4.75 9.26 -19.19
C GLU A 564 -4.55 7.77 -19.42
N VAL A 565 -4.16 7.00 -18.40
CA VAL A 565 -4.03 5.53 -18.53
C VAL A 565 -5.39 4.91 -18.86
N LEU A 566 -6.45 5.26 -18.12
CA LEU A 566 -7.80 4.75 -18.37
C LEU A 566 -8.28 5.09 -19.78
N CYS A 567 -8.20 6.34 -20.21
CA CYS A 567 -8.71 6.77 -21.52
C CYS A 567 -7.86 6.29 -22.69
N ARG A 568 -6.56 5.98 -22.48
CA ARG A 568 -5.70 5.40 -23.52
C ARG A 568 -6.14 4.00 -23.90
N HIS A 569 -6.58 3.21 -22.93
CA HIS A 569 -6.92 1.79 -23.11
C HIS A 569 -8.43 1.53 -23.16
N PHE A 570 -9.23 2.41 -22.56
CA PHE A 570 -10.69 2.36 -22.49
C PHE A 570 -11.29 3.75 -22.77
N PRO A 571 -11.12 4.29 -24.01
CA PRO A 571 -11.55 5.65 -24.37
C PRO A 571 -13.05 5.89 -24.17
N GLU A 572 -13.88 4.84 -24.17
CA GLU A 572 -15.30 4.90 -23.86
C GLU A 572 -15.61 5.39 -22.44
N LEU A 573 -14.65 5.37 -21.51
CA LEU A 573 -14.80 5.89 -20.15
C LEU A 573 -14.60 7.41 -20.06
N ALA A 574 -14.09 8.05 -21.12
CA ALA A 574 -13.80 9.49 -21.11
C ALA A 574 -15.00 10.36 -20.70
N PRO A 575 -16.25 10.11 -21.12
CA PRO A 575 -17.40 10.89 -20.67
C PRO A 575 -17.65 10.82 -19.16
N ALA A 576 -17.38 9.68 -18.52
CA ALA A 576 -17.57 9.53 -17.07
C ALA A 576 -16.49 10.27 -16.26
N LEU A 577 -15.30 10.44 -16.85
CA LEU A 577 -14.15 11.14 -16.30
C LEU A 577 -14.13 12.64 -16.61
N ASP A 578 -14.97 13.12 -17.52
CA ASP A 578 -15.01 14.53 -17.91
C ASP A 578 -15.32 15.42 -16.70
N GLY A 579 -14.49 16.42 -16.45
CA GLY A 579 -14.60 17.31 -15.29
C GLY A 579 -14.30 16.67 -13.91
N VAL A 580 -13.94 15.38 -13.85
CA VAL A 580 -13.54 14.73 -12.59
C VAL A 580 -12.13 15.19 -12.20
N ALA A 581 -12.03 15.93 -11.10
CA ALA A 581 -10.77 16.55 -10.68
C ALA A 581 -9.66 15.55 -10.28
N ASN A 582 -10.03 14.34 -9.88
CA ASN A 582 -9.12 13.26 -9.52
C ASN A 582 -9.78 11.91 -9.83
N PRO A 583 -9.15 10.99 -10.59
CA PRO A 583 -9.77 9.73 -11.03
C PRO A 583 -10.15 8.76 -9.89
N PHE A 584 -9.68 9.00 -8.67
CA PHE A 584 -10.06 8.24 -7.47
C PHE A 584 -11.25 8.85 -6.70
N PHE A 585 -11.75 10.01 -7.13
CA PHE A 585 -13.05 10.52 -6.70
C PHE A 585 -14.18 9.84 -7.47
N PRO A 586 -15.42 9.85 -6.94
CA PRO A 586 -16.59 9.35 -7.66
C PRO A 586 -16.73 10.03 -9.02
N TRP A 587 -16.92 9.25 -10.08
CA TRP A 587 -17.11 9.74 -11.44
C TRP A 587 -18.52 10.32 -11.63
N ASN A 588 -18.69 11.18 -12.63
CA ASN A 588 -19.92 11.96 -12.85
C ASN A 588 -21.15 11.13 -13.27
N GLY A 589 -20.96 9.83 -13.56
CA GLY A 589 -21.96 8.94 -14.12
C GLY A 589 -22.32 9.32 -15.57
N THR A 590 -22.64 8.35 -16.41
CA THR A 590 -23.07 8.63 -17.78
C THR A 590 -24.46 9.28 -17.75
N PRO A 591 -24.67 10.46 -18.37
CA PRO A 591 -25.99 11.05 -18.49
C PRO A 591 -26.94 10.05 -19.14
N ARG A 592 -28.15 9.87 -18.59
CA ARG A 592 -29.17 9.08 -19.28
C ARG A 592 -29.52 9.79 -20.60
N PRO A 593 -29.57 9.06 -21.74
CA PRO A 593 -29.86 9.64 -23.03
C PRO A 593 -31.22 10.34 -23.11
#